data_AF-A0A8J6AIL9-F1
#
_entry.id   AF-A0A8J6AIL9-F1
#
_cell.length_a   1.000
_cell.length_b   1.000
_cell.length_c   1.000
_cell.angle_alpha   90.00
_cell.angle_beta   90.00
_cell.angle_gamma   90.00
#
_symmetry.space_group_name_H-M   'P 1'
#
loop_
_entity.id
_entity.type
_entity.pdbx_description
1 polymer ?
#
loop_
_entity_poly.entity_id
_entity_poly.type
_entity_poly.pdbx_seq_one_letter_code
_entity_poly.pdbx_strand_id
1 'polypeptide(L)'
;QYRREAVSYKNYEFFLPDNMEALLIRKQCALAALKDVHHYLSHDEGRVAVFDATNTTRERRSLILQFAKEHGYKVFFIESICNDPDIIAENIRQVKLGSPDYINCDREKVLEDFLKRIQCYEVNYQPLDDELDR
;
A
#
# COMPACT_ATOMS: atom_id res chain seq x y z
N GLN A 1 -5.29 -2.77 6.65
CA GLN A 1 -6.46 -3.38 7.32
C GLN A 1 -7.64 -3.51 6.37
N TYR A 2 -8.17 -2.40 5.83
CA TYR A 2 -9.27 -2.33 4.85
C TYR A 2 -9.31 -3.43 3.78
N ARG A 3 -8.18 -3.70 3.09
CA ARG A 3 -8.15 -4.75 2.06
C ARG A 3 -8.47 -6.15 2.61
N ARG A 4 -8.00 -6.49 3.81
CA ARG A 4 -8.27 -7.80 4.44
C ARG A 4 -9.72 -7.94 4.90
N GLU A 5 -10.35 -6.83 5.27
CA GLU A 5 -11.79 -6.81 5.63
C GLU A 5 -12.66 -6.92 4.37
N ALA A 6 -12.20 -6.38 3.24
CA ALA A 6 -12.91 -6.46 1.97
C ALA A 6 -12.73 -7.80 1.25
N VAL A 7 -11.53 -8.42 1.31
CA VAL A 7 -11.22 -9.65 0.59
C VAL A 7 -10.26 -10.58 1.33
N SER A 8 -10.56 -11.88 1.27
CA SER A 8 -9.64 -12.95 1.70
C SER A 8 -8.47 -13.07 0.72
N TYR A 9 -7.24 -13.07 1.25
CA TYR A 9 -6.04 -13.23 0.43
C TYR A 9 -5.90 -14.67 -0.07
N LYS A 10 -5.44 -14.84 -1.32
CA LYS A 10 -5.11 -16.14 -1.90
C LYS A 10 -3.65 -16.20 -2.33
N ASN A 11 -3.25 -15.29 -3.22
CA ASN A 11 -1.92 -15.25 -3.82
C ASN A 11 -1.65 -13.86 -4.45
N TYR A 12 -0.46 -13.70 -5.03
CA TYR A 12 0.01 -12.48 -5.67
C TYR A 12 -0.85 -12.01 -6.86
N GLU A 13 -1.71 -12.85 -7.45
CA GLU A 13 -2.52 -12.51 -8.64
C GLU A 13 -3.51 -11.37 -8.36
N PHE A 14 -3.91 -11.19 -7.10
CA PHE A 14 -4.68 -10.03 -6.65
C PHE A 14 -3.94 -8.70 -6.89
N PHE A 15 -2.61 -8.73 -6.93
CA PHE A 15 -1.79 -7.53 -7.08
C PHE A 15 -1.38 -7.24 -8.52
N LEU A 16 -1.70 -8.14 -9.46
CA LEU A 16 -1.40 -7.95 -10.87
C LEU A 16 -1.99 -6.63 -11.39
N PRO A 17 -1.29 -5.96 -12.32
CA PRO A 17 -1.70 -4.67 -12.84
C PRO A 17 -2.86 -4.75 -13.83
N ASP A 18 -3.07 -5.88 -14.48
CA ASP A 18 -4.19 -6.17 -15.39
C ASP A 18 -5.42 -6.74 -14.68
N ASN A 19 -5.32 -7.05 -13.38
CA ASN A 19 -6.45 -7.46 -12.55
C ASN A 19 -7.32 -6.25 -12.19
N MET A 20 -8.20 -5.87 -13.12
CA MET A 20 -9.07 -4.69 -13.02
C MET A 20 -10.04 -4.74 -11.83
N GLU A 21 -10.55 -5.92 -11.49
CA GLU A 21 -11.41 -6.12 -10.32
C GLU A 21 -10.64 -5.84 -9.03
N ALA A 22 -9.44 -6.43 -8.88
CA ALA A 22 -8.61 -6.20 -7.70
C ALA A 22 -8.08 -4.76 -7.64
N LEU A 23 -7.82 -4.11 -8.76
CA LEU A 23 -7.50 -2.68 -8.80
C LEU A 23 -8.65 -1.84 -8.24
N LEU A 24 -9.89 -2.12 -8.65
CA LEU A 24 -11.08 -1.42 -8.16
C LEU A 24 -11.24 -1.59 -6.64
N ILE A 25 -11.11 -2.83 -6.15
CA ILE A 25 -11.18 -3.12 -4.70
C ILE A 25 -10.08 -2.37 -3.93
N ARG A 26 -8.83 -2.40 -4.43
CA ARG A 26 -7.71 -1.67 -3.82
C ARG A 26 -7.95 -0.16 -3.80
N LYS A 27 -8.56 0.40 -4.86
CA LYS A 27 -8.95 1.82 -4.92
C LYS A 27 -10.03 2.16 -3.90
N GLN A 28 -11.07 1.33 -3.80
CA GLN A 28 -12.14 1.50 -2.80
C GLN A 28 -11.60 1.44 -1.37
N CYS A 29 -10.69 0.51 -1.07
CA CYS A 29 -10.03 0.43 0.23
C CYS A 29 -9.25 1.71 0.57
N ALA A 30 -8.53 2.28 -0.40
CA ALA A 30 -7.81 3.53 -0.21
C ALA A 30 -8.77 4.70 0.07
N LEU A 31 -9.89 4.77 -0.66
CA LEU A 31 -10.91 5.81 -0.44
C LEU A 31 -11.60 5.67 0.92
N ALA A 32 -11.89 4.45 1.37
CA ALA A 32 -12.43 4.22 2.70
C ALA A 32 -11.45 4.69 3.79
N ALA A 33 -10.18 4.33 3.67
CA ALA A 33 -9.15 4.78 4.60
C ALA A 33 -8.97 6.31 4.60
N LEU A 34 -9.05 6.97 3.44
CA LEU A 34 -9.00 8.44 3.38
C LEU A 34 -10.20 9.11 4.07
N LYS A 35 -11.40 8.52 3.99
CA LYS A 35 -12.56 9.02 4.75
C LYS A 35 -12.30 8.97 6.26
N ASP A 36 -11.69 7.89 6.74
CA ASP A 36 -11.37 7.75 8.16
C ASP A 36 -10.24 8.71 8.57
N VAL A 37 -9.25 8.96 7.69
CA VAL A 37 -8.26 10.02 7.88
C VAL A 37 -8.93 11.39 8.02
N HIS A 38 -9.91 11.72 7.17
CA HIS A 38 -10.65 12.97 7.30
C HIS A 38 -11.36 13.05 8.66
N HIS A 39 -12.08 12.01 9.04
CA HIS A 39 -12.81 11.97 10.30
C HIS A 39 -11.87 12.20 11.48
N TYR A 40 -10.76 11.47 11.52
CA TYR A 40 -9.75 11.59 12.59
C TYR A 40 -9.17 13.00 12.71
N LEU A 41 -8.82 13.63 11.58
CA LEU A 41 -8.19 14.96 11.57
C LEU A 41 -9.17 16.11 11.80
N SER A 42 -10.47 15.91 11.54
CA SER A 42 -11.47 16.98 11.64
C SER A 42 -12.42 16.86 12.84
N HIS A 43 -12.61 15.65 13.39
CA HIS A 43 -13.57 15.40 14.48
C HIS A 43 -12.89 14.87 15.75
N ASP A 44 -11.84 14.05 15.64
CA ASP A 44 -11.24 13.35 16.79
C ASP A 44 -10.02 14.07 17.40
N GLU A 45 -9.90 15.38 17.18
CA GLU A 45 -8.74 16.21 17.58
C GLU A 45 -7.38 15.70 17.05
N GLY A 46 -7.39 14.81 16.06
CA GLY A 46 -6.20 14.26 15.43
C GLY A 46 -5.36 15.33 14.75
N ARG A 47 -4.04 15.26 14.92
CA ARG A 47 -3.10 16.23 14.33
C ARG A 47 -2.33 15.69 13.13
N VAL A 48 -2.03 14.39 13.13
CA VAL A 48 -1.22 13.72 12.12
C VAL A 48 -1.83 12.35 11.85
N ALA A 49 -2.10 12.04 10.60
CA ALA A 49 -2.53 10.72 10.15
C ALA A 49 -1.43 10.07 9.32
N VAL A 50 -1.13 8.80 9.60
CA VAL A 50 -0.17 8.01 8.81
C VAL A 50 -0.95 7.12 7.85
N PHE A 51 -0.82 7.40 6.56
CA PHE A 51 -1.48 6.63 5.50
C PHE A 51 -0.55 5.54 4.95
N ASP A 52 -0.51 4.39 5.65
CA ASP A 52 0.35 3.25 5.29
C ASP A 52 -0.24 2.43 4.11
N ALA A 53 0.31 2.66 2.93
CA ALA A 53 0.06 1.89 1.72
C ALA A 53 1.25 2.03 0.76
N THR A 54 1.33 1.17 -0.28
CA THR A 54 2.45 1.19 -1.22
C THR A 54 2.58 2.52 -1.97
N ASN A 55 1.45 3.11 -2.40
CA ASN A 55 1.38 4.42 -3.07
C ASN A 55 2.45 4.64 -4.17
N THR A 56 2.78 3.56 -4.88
CA THR A 56 3.90 3.46 -5.82
C THR A 56 3.65 4.14 -7.17
N THR A 57 2.42 4.59 -7.46
CA THR A 57 2.08 5.27 -8.71
C THR A 57 1.76 6.75 -8.46
N ARG A 58 2.11 7.61 -9.41
CA ARG A 58 1.78 9.04 -9.37
C ARG A 58 0.29 9.26 -9.34
N GLU A 59 -0.50 8.50 -10.12
CA GLU A 59 -1.97 8.58 -10.09
C GLU A 59 -2.52 8.41 -8.66
N ARG A 60 -1.99 7.45 -7.89
CA ARG A 60 -2.41 7.25 -6.50
C ARG A 60 -2.01 8.42 -5.61
N ARG A 61 -0.81 8.95 -5.77
CA ARG A 61 -0.32 10.10 -4.98
C ARG A 61 -1.10 11.38 -5.33
N SER A 62 -1.42 11.61 -6.59
CA SER A 62 -2.27 12.73 -7.04
C SER A 62 -3.66 12.67 -6.40
N LEU A 63 -4.25 11.48 -6.26
CA LEU A 63 -5.52 11.31 -5.55
C LEU A 63 -5.41 11.73 -4.07
N ILE A 64 -4.33 11.34 -3.40
CA ILE A 64 -4.08 11.70 -1.99
C ILE A 64 -3.84 13.22 -1.86
N LEU A 65 -3.04 13.81 -2.73
CA LEU A 65 -2.77 15.25 -2.77
C LEU A 65 -4.05 16.05 -3.02
N GLN A 66 -4.89 15.62 -3.97
CA GLN A 66 -6.17 16.25 -4.24
C GLN A 66 -7.08 16.20 -3.01
N PHE A 67 -7.24 15.01 -2.40
CA PHE A 67 -8.01 14.85 -1.18
C PHE A 67 -7.49 15.76 -0.06
N ALA A 68 -6.18 15.82 0.16
CA ALA A 68 -5.60 16.68 1.18
C ALA A 68 -5.85 18.16 0.89
N LYS A 69 -5.69 18.59 -0.37
CA LYS A 69 -5.96 19.97 -0.80
C LYS A 69 -7.40 20.38 -0.57
N GLU A 70 -8.36 19.50 -0.91
CA GLU A 70 -9.79 19.74 -0.71
C GLU A 70 -10.16 19.97 0.77
N HIS A 71 -9.42 19.34 1.69
CA HIS A 71 -9.66 19.45 3.14
C HIS A 71 -8.66 20.37 3.87
N GLY A 72 -7.75 21.03 3.15
CA GLY A 72 -6.75 21.93 3.73
C GLY A 72 -5.64 21.24 4.53
N TYR A 73 -5.38 19.95 4.28
CA TYR A 73 -4.33 19.18 4.94
C TYR A 73 -2.96 19.38 4.27
N LYS A 74 -1.91 19.35 5.07
CA LYS A 74 -0.53 19.24 4.59
C LYS A 74 -0.19 17.77 4.37
N VAL A 75 0.56 17.48 3.31
CA VAL A 75 1.04 16.14 2.98
C VAL A 75 2.55 16.10 3.10
N PHE A 76 3.07 15.01 3.64
CA PHE A 76 4.49 14.71 3.68
C PHE A 76 4.67 13.23 3.31
N PHE A 77 5.36 12.97 2.20
CA PHE A 77 5.63 11.61 1.74
C PHE A 77 6.90 11.06 2.39
N ILE A 78 6.87 9.78 2.74
CA ILE A 78 8.05 9.02 3.19
C ILE A 78 8.16 7.81 2.27
N GLU A 79 9.22 7.76 1.47
CA GLU A 79 9.51 6.63 0.58
C GLU A 79 10.69 5.84 1.14
N SER A 80 10.50 4.52 1.29
CA SER A 80 11.52 3.59 1.76
C SER A 80 12.02 2.75 0.60
N ILE A 81 13.22 3.05 0.11
CA ILE A 81 13.87 2.31 -0.98
C ILE A 81 14.87 1.33 -0.39
N CYS A 82 14.69 0.05 -0.70
CA CYS A 82 15.62 -1.02 -0.31
C CYS A 82 15.80 -1.96 -1.50
N ASN A 83 17.00 -1.97 -2.09
CA ASN A 83 17.35 -2.82 -3.24
C ASN A 83 18.24 -4.00 -2.84
N ASP A 84 18.54 -4.14 -1.54
CA ASP A 84 19.34 -5.23 -1.02
C ASP A 84 18.48 -6.50 -0.89
N PRO A 85 18.75 -7.57 -1.67
CA PRO A 85 17.94 -8.78 -1.68
C PRO A 85 17.98 -9.53 -0.34
N ASP A 86 19.07 -9.43 0.42
CA ASP A 86 19.20 -10.11 1.72
C ASP A 86 18.32 -9.41 2.75
N ILE A 87 18.30 -8.07 2.75
CA ILE A 87 17.41 -7.28 3.62
C ILE A 87 15.94 -7.52 3.24
N ILE A 88 15.61 -7.56 1.95
CA ILE A 88 14.25 -7.86 1.48
C ILE A 88 13.82 -9.25 1.96
N ALA A 89 14.65 -10.28 1.74
CA ALA A 89 14.34 -11.64 2.15
C ALA A 89 14.14 -11.75 3.67
N GLU A 90 14.98 -11.08 4.45
CA GLU A 90 14.87 -11.08 5.91
C GLU A 90 13.60 -10.37 6.39
N ASN A 91 13.25 -9.23 5.80
CA ASN A 91 11.99 -8.53 6.08
C ASN A 91 10.76 -9.40 5.79
N ILE A 92 10.80 -10.18 4.69
CA ILE A 92 9.73 -11.12 4.35
C ILE A 92 9.65 -12.23 5.42
N ARG A 93 10.79 -12.82 5.81
CA ARG A 93 10.82 -13.89 6.83
C ARG A 93 10.30 -13.41 8.18
N GLN A 94 10.76 -12.25 8.66
CA GLN A 94 10.41 -11.78 10.00
C GLN A 94 8.96 -11.30 10.11
N VAL A 95 8.50 -10.52 9.11
CA VAL A 95 7.24 -9.77 9.25
C VAL A 95 6.10 -10.41 8.48
N LYS A 96 6.37 -11.12 7.37
CA LYS A 96 5.31 -11.65 6.49
C LYS A 96 4.90 -13.06 6.84
N LEU A 97 5.78 -13.89 7.41
CA LEU A 97 5.42 -15.24 7.87
C LEU A 97 4.37 -15.23 8.99
N GLY A 98 4.37 -14.21 9.85
CA GLY A 98 3.35 -14.03 10.90
C GLY A 98 2.14 -13.21 10.44
N SER A 99 2.08 -12.80 9.18
CA SER A 99 0.99 -11.95 8.67
C SER A 99 -0.31 -12.76 8.56
N PRO A 100 -1.47 -12.15 8.85
CA PRO A 100 -2.78 -12.77 8.62
C PRO A 100 -3.01 -13.25 7.17
N ASP A 101 -2.30 -12.66 6.22
CA ASP A 101 -2.38 -13.05 4.80
C ASP A 101 -1.79 -14.44 4.52
N TYR A 102 -0.90 -14.96 5.38
CA TYR A 102 -0.15 -16.21 5.14
C TYR A 102 -0.37 -17.27 6.23
N ILE A 103 -1.47 -17.16 6.97
CA ILE A 103 -1.84 -18.13 8.00
C ILE A 103 -1.95 -19.52 7.33
N ASN A 104 -1.19 -20.49 7.85
CA ASN A 104 -1.10 -21.88 7.36
C ASN A 104 -0.40 -22.05 5.99
N CYS A 105 0.32 -21.06 5.49
CA CYS A 105 1.18 -21.23 4.31
C CYS A 105 2.59 -21.74 4.70
N ASP A 106 3.17 -22.57 3.84
CA ASP A 106 4.57 -23.00 3.98
C ASP A 106 5.52 -21.81 3.77
N ARG A 107 6.58 -21.72 4.57
CA ARG A 107 7.52 -20.58 4.59
C ARG A 107 8.12 -20.31 3.22
N GLU A 108 8.49 -21.37 2.50
CA GLU A 108 9.08 -21.23 1.16
C GLU A 108 8.06 -20.68 0.15
N LYS A 109 6.81 -21.13 0.23
CA LYS A 109 5.71 -20.64 -0.62
C LYS A 109 5.35 -19.19 -0.32
N VAL A 110 5.42 -18.77 0.95
CA VAL A 110 5.22 -17.36 1.33
C VAL A 110 6.30 -16.47 0.73
N LEU A 111 7.56 -16.90 0.79
CA LEU A 111 8.66 -16.15 0.20
C LEU A 111 8.48 -16.00 -1.31
N GLU A 112 8.18 -17.10 -2.01
CA GLU A 112 7.95 -17.09 -3.46
C GLU A 112 6.77 -16.18 -3.85
N ASP A 113 5.63 -16.32 -3.17
CA ASP A 113 4.45 -15.49 -3.42
C ASP A 113 4.72 -14.01 -3.17
N PHE A 114 5.42 -13.68 -2.08
CA PHE A 114 5.71 -12.29 -1.74
C PHE A 114 6.73 -11.66 -2.70
N LEU A 115 7.71 -12.41 -3.19
CA LEU A 115 8.64 -11.93 -4.22
C LEU A 115 7.90 -11.64 -5.53
N LYS A 116 6.99 -12.53 -5.98
CA LYS A 116 6.14 -12.27 -7.15
C LYS A 116 5.23 -11.05 -6.95
N ARG A 117 4.73 -10.87 -5.73
CA ARG A 117 3.97 -9.68 -5.37
C ARG A 117 4.80 -8.40 -5.47
N ILE A 118 6.06 -8.40 -5.04
CA ILE A 118 6.97 -7.25 -5.20
C ILE A 118 7.14 -6.94 -6.70
N GLN A 119 7.40 -7.95 -7.52
CA GLN A 119 7.52 -7.80 -8.98
C GLN A 119 6.28 -7.17 -9.61
N CYS A 120 5.07 -7.50 -9.13
CA CYS A 120 3.83 -6.88 -9.61
C CYS A 120 3.81 -5.35 -9.39
N TYR A 121 4.44 -4.85 -8.32
CA TYR A 121 4.53 -3.42 -8.04
C TYR A 121 5.67 -2.75 -8.82
N GLU A 122 6.80 -3.44 -9.01
CA GLU A 122 7.95 -2.94 -9.76
C GLU A 122 7.57 -2.52 -11.18
N VAL A 123 6.68 -3.26 -11.85
CA VAL A 123 6.22 -2.97 -13.22
C VAL A 123 5.70 -1.54 -13.39
N ASN A 124 5.03 -1.00 -12.36
CA ASN A 124 4.39 0.31 -12.41
C ASN A 124 4.95 1.28 -11.37
N TYR A 125 6.07 0.96 -10.74
CA TYR A 125 6.65 1.81 -9.72
C TYR A 125 7.19 3.10 -10.34
N GLN A 126 6.72 4.22 -9.80
CA GLN A 126 7.16 5.56 -10.13
C GLN A 126 7.70 6.17 -8.83
N PRO A 127 9.04 6.26 -8.65
CA PRO A 127 9.61 6.83 -7.43
C PRO A 127 9.15 8.27 -7.22
N LEU A 128 9.28 8.77 -5.98
CA LEU A 128 8.99 10.17 -5.70
C LEU A 128 9.87 11.09 -6.53
N ASP A 129 9.26 12.17 -7.00
CA ASP A 129 9.93 13.21 -7.77
C ASP A 129 9.55 14.59 -7.22
N ASP A 130 10.56 15.40 -6.91
CA ASP A 130 10.40 16.70 -6.25
C ASP A 130 9.61 17.73 -7.06
N GLU A 131 9.49 17.54 -8.38
CA GLU A 131 8.72 18.43 -9.27
C GLU A 131 7.32 17.91 -9.53
N LEU A 132 7.17 16.59 -9.68
CA LEU A 132 5.91 15.97 -10.10
C LEU A 132 4.98 15.58 -8.93
N ASP A 133 5.49 15.46 -7.70
CA ASP A 133 4.75 14.96 -6.53
C ASP A 133 4.53 16.03 -5.44
N ARG A 134 4.38 17.31 -5.81
CA ARG A 134 4.10 18.45 -4.90
C ARG A 134 2.63 18.79 -4.71
#